data_AF-A0A950XHA5-F1
#
_entry.id   AF-A0A950XHA5-F1
#
_cell.length_a   1.000
_cell.length_b   1.000
_cell.length_c   1.000
_cell.angle_alpha   90.00
_cell.angle_beta   90.00
_cell.angle_gamma   90.00
#
_symmetry.space_group_name_H-M   'P 1'
#
loop_
_entity.id
_entity.type
_entity.pdbx_description
1 polymer ?
#
loop_
_entity_poly.entity_id
_entity_poly.type
_entity_poly.pdbx_seq_one_letter_code
_entity_poly.pdbx_strand_id
1 'polypeptide(L)'
;MKELETFLRDLPDIRPEAALAESIVRRVMAIRNRSMRTRRAVFATLAALSGLSVLPALYLSVREISNSSFASYLSLFLSDGSAAFGNWRELLFSLLESAPAVGAIAFLGTAFVFLISLKAFASYLPRRYKNSYRMSSI
;
A
#
# COMPACT_ATOMS: atom_id res chain seq x y z
N MET A 1 2.08 -52.42 -5.99
CA MET A 1 1.05 -51.62 -5.27
C MET A 1 0.55 -52.29 -3.99
N LYS A 2 0.30 -53.61 -3.94
CA LYS A 2 -0.20 -54.30 -2.72
C LYS A 2 0.70 -54.18 -1.48
N GLU A 3 2.02 -54.14 -1.63
CA GLU A 3 2.96 -54.02 -0.50
C GLU A 3 2.84 -52.69 0.27
N LEU A 4 2.44 -51.61 -0.43
CA LEU A 4 2.32 -50.27 0.13
C LEU A 4 1.06 -50.14 1.00
N GLU A 5 -0.03 -50.82 0.62
CA GLU A 5 -1.24 -50.90 1.44
C GLU A 5 -1.01 -51.68 2.73
N THR A 6 -0.23 -52.78 2.68
CA THR A 6 0.09 -53.56 3.88
C THR A 6 0.96 -52.75 4.85
N PHE A 7 1.96 -52.04 4.34
CA PHE A 7 2.83 -51.18 5.16
C PHE A 7 2.08 -50.00 5.79
N LEU A 8 1.17 -49.35 5.06
CA LEU A 8 0.35 -48.24 5.57
C LEU A 8 -0.65 -48.67 6.64
N ARG A 9 -1.08 -49.95 6.61
CA ARG A 9 -2.07 -50.51 7.53
C ARG A 9 -1.47 -50.96 8.87
N ASP A 10 -0.16 -51.21 8.90
CA ASP A 10 0.60 -51.65 10.08
C ASP A 10 1.28 -50.50 10.83
N LEU A 11 1.07 -49.26 10.38
CA LEU A 11 1.52 -48.09 11.13
C LEU A 11 0.73 -47.99 12.44
N PRO A 12 1.40 -47.90 13.61
CA PRO A 12 0.70 -47.64 14.86
C PRO A 12 -0.08 -46.33 14.76
N ASP A 13 -1.28 -46.28 15.36
CA ASP A 13 -2.07 -45.05 15.50
C ASP A 13 -1.33 -44.07 16.42
N ILE A 14 -0.33 -43.39 15.87
CA ILE A 14 0.44 -42.36 16.54
C ILE A 14 -0.44 -41.11 16.57
N ARG A 15 -1.37 -41.08 17.52
CA ARG A 15 -2.06 -39.83 17.86
C ARG A 15 -1.00 -38.90 18.47
N PRO A 16 -0.72 -37.74 17.85
CA PRO A 16 0.24 -36.81 18.42
C PRO A 16 -0.26 -36.42 19.81
N GLU A 17 0.64 -36.50 20.79
CA GLU A 17 0.37 -36.03 22.14
C GLU A 17 -0.15 -34.58 22.05
N ALA A 18 -1.25 -34.26 22.75
CA ALA A 18 -1.90 -32.96 22.64
C ALA A 18 -0.93 -31.79 22.87
N ALA A 19 0.08 -32.01 23.72
CA ALA A 19 1.18 -31.09 23.98
C ALA A 19 2.06 -30.81 22.75
N LEU A 20 2.32 -31.81 21.90
CA LEU A 20 3.10 -31.65 20.67
C LEU A 20 2.34 -30.79 19.66
N ALA A 21 1.05 -31.08 19.45
CA ALA A 21 0.19 -30.28 18.58
C ALA A 21 0.11 -28.82 19.04
N GLU A 22 -0.04 -28.59 20.35
CA GLU A 22 -0.06 -27.24 20.91
C GLU A 22 1.27 -26.50 20.73
N SER A 23 2.40 -27.20 20.94
CA SER A 23 3.74 -26.61 20.77
C SER A 23 4.01 -26.15 19.33
N ILE A 24 3.56 -26.93 18.34
CA ILE A 24 3.69 -26.60 16.92
C ILE A 24 2.84 -25.37 16.60
N VAL A 25 1.57 -25.34 17.05
CA VAL A 25 0.67 -24.21 16.83
C VAL A 25 1.23 -22.94 17.48
N ARG A 26 1.71 -23.00 18.72
CA ARG A 26 2.34 -21.86 19.41
C ARG A 26 3.56 -21.34 18.65
N ARG A 27 4.41 -22.23 18.14
CA ARG A 27 5.60 -21.84 17.37
C ARG A 27 5.25 -21.21 16.03
N VAL A 28 4.27 -21.76 15.31
CA VAL A 28 3.74 -21.18 14.06
C VAL A 28 3.15 -19.79 14.32
N MET A 29 2.35 -19.64 15.39
CA MET A 29 1.78 -18.36 15.77
C MET A 29 2.84 -17.34 16.17
N ALA A 30 3.91 -17.74 16.87
CA ALA A 30 5.01 -16.86 17.23
C ALA A 30 5.77 -16.34 15.99
N ILE A 31 6.05 -17.21 15.03
CA ILE A 31 6.70 -16.82 13.75
C ILE A 31 5.80 -15.87 12.97
N ARG A 32 4.49 -16.18 12.89
CA ARG A 32 3.50 -15.33 12.23
C ARG A 32 3.40 -13.95 12.89
N ASN A 33 3.31 -13.90 14.22
CA ASN A 33 3.22 -12.65 14.96
C ASN A 33 4.48 -11.79 14.79
N ARG A 34 5.67 -12.40 14.79
CA ARG A 34 6.91 -11.69 14.53
C ARG A 34 6.87 -11.04 13.15
N SER A 35 6.55 -11.80 12.10
CA SER A 35 6.44 -11.30 10.72
C SER A 35 5.40 -10.17 10.58
N MET A 36 4.24 -10.32 11.21
CA MET A 36 3.20 -9.29 11.21
C MET A 36 3.66 -8.01 11.92
N ARG A 37 4.38 -8.13 13.03
CA ARG A 37 4.92 -6.97 13.77
C ARG A 37 5.97 -6.23 12.95
N THR A 38 6.89 -6.94 12.28
CA THR A 38 7.89 -6.30 11.41
C THR A 38 7.23 -5.59 10.24
N ARG A 39 6.27 -6.24 9.56
CA ARG A 39 5.53 -5.62 8.45
C ARG A 39 4.77 -4.37 8.88
N ARG A 40 4.07 -4.43 10.02
CA ARG A 40 3.40 -3.25 10.59
C ARG A 40 4.37 -2.11 10.86
N ALA A 41 5.53 -2.40 11.46
CA ALA A 41 6.54 -1.38 11.74
C ALA A 41 7.05 -0.74 10.44
N VAL A 42 7.38 -1.54 9.42
CA VAL A 42 7.82 -1.03 8.12
C VAL A 42 6.78 -0.11 7.48
N PHE A 43 5.52 -0.56 7.38
CA PHE A 43 4.48 0.27 6.76
C PHE A 43 4.11 1.49 7.59
N ALA A 44 4.19 1.42 8.91
CA ALA A 44 4.00 2.58 9.78
C ALA A 44 5.10 3.63 9.56
N THR A 45 6.37 3.20 9.51
CA THR A 45 7.49 4.09 9.22
C THR A 45 7.37 4.69 7.83
N LEU A 46 7.00 3.90 6.82
CA LEU A 46 6.80 4.38 5.45
C LEU A 46 5.69 5.43 5.38
N ALA A 47 4.57 5.20 6.07
CA ALA A 47 3.46 6.14 6.16
C ALA A 47 3.88 7.44 6.86
N ALA A 48 4.65 7.35 7.95
CA ALA A 48 5.16 8.52 8.65
C ALA A 48 6.10 9.36 7.77
N LEU A 49 7.09 8.71 7.12
CA LEU A 49 8.05 9.37 6.25
C LEU A 49 7.41 10.02 5.02
N SER A 50 6.50 9.29 4.36
CA SER A 50 5.76 9.82 3.22
C SER A 50 4.84 10.97 3.63
N GLY A 51 4.15 10.85 4.77
CA GLY A 51 3.33 11.93 5.33
C GLY A 51 4.14 13.20 5.63
N LEU A 52 5.32 13.07 6.22
CA LEU A 52 6.24 14.20 6.44
C LEU A 52 6.75 14.81 5.14
N SER A 53 6.92 13.99 4.10
CA SER A 53 7.41 14.41 2.78
C SER A 53 6.35 15.13 1.95
N VAL A 54 5.06 15.08 2.33
CA VAL A 54 3.99 15.82 1.64
C VAL A 54 4.24 17.33 1.69
N LEU A 55 4.68 17.87 2.84
CA LEU A 55 4.92 19.30 3.00
C LEU A 55 6.00 19.85 2.05
N PRO A 56 7.24 19.30 2.01
CA PRO A 56 8.25 19.76 1.07
C PRO A 56 7.85 19.49 -0.39
N ALA A 57 7.16 18.38 -0.69
CA ALA A 57 6.68 18.10 -2.04
C ALA A 57 5.62 19.11 -2.51
N LEU A 58 4.70 19.51 -1.61
CA LEU A 58 3.71 20.55 -1.87
C LEU A 58 4.40 21.90 -2.08
N TYR A 59 5.36 22.25 -1.22
CA TYR A 59 6.13 23.50 -1.36
C TYR A 59 6.86 23.57 -2.71
N LEU A 60 7.53 22.49 -3.11
CA LEU A 60 8.18 22.40 -4.42
C LEU A 60 7.19 22.56 -5.57
N SER A 61 6.02 21.91 -5.48
CA SER A 61 4.95 22.03 -6.49
C SER A 61 4.45 23.45 -6.63
N VAL A 62 4.14 24.11 -5.51
CA VAL A 62 3.65 25.50 -5.50
C VAL A 62 4.71 26.44 -6.05
N ARG A 63 5.98 26.25 -5.67
CA ARG A 63 7.10 27.06 -6.16
C ARG A 63 7.32 26.89 -7.66
N GLU A 64 7.19 25.68 -8.19
CA GLU A 64 7.30 25.45 -9.63
C GLU A 64 6.14 26.09 -10.38
N ILE A 65 4.91 25.96 -9.88
CA ILE A 65 3.73 26.60 -10.47
C ILE A 65 3.85 28.13 -10.46
N SER A 66 4.36 28.72 -9.37
CA SER A 66 4.49 30.18 -9.27
C SER A 66 5.60 30.74 -10.15
N ASN A 67 6.65 29.95 -10.42
CA ASN A 67 7.77 30.35 -11.25
C ASN A 67 7.57 30.01 -12.73
N SER A 68 6.62 29.13 -13.05
CA SER A 68 6.30 28.77 -14.42
C SER A 68 5.11 29.55 -14.96
N SER A 69 4.99 29.63 -16.28
CA SER A 69 3.82 30.21 -16.94
C SER A 69 2.65 29.22 -17.04
N PHE A 70 2.72 28.07 -16.36
CA PHE A 70 1.73 27.00 -16.46
C PHE A 70 0.33 27.47 -16.09
N ALA A 71 0.19 28.17 -14.96
CA ALA A 71 -1.11 28.68 -14.51
C ALA A 71 -1.71 29.68 -15.52
N SER A 72 -0.86 30.50 -16.15
CA SER A 72 -1.28 31.45 -17.18
C SER A 72 -1.78 30.74 -18.44
N TYR A 73 -1.04 29.75 -18.96
CA TYR A 73 -1.47 28.98 -20.13
C TYR A 73 -2.69 28.12 -19.85
N LEU A 74 -2.79 27.51 -18.67
CA LEU A 74 -3.96 26.74 -18.24
C LEU A 74 -5.20 27.65 -18.15
N SER A 75 -5.05 28.84 -17.55
CA SER A 75 -6.12 29.83 -17.48
C SER A 75 -6.57 30.26 -18.87
N LEU A 76 -5.63 30.55 -19.78
CA LEU A 76 -5.92 30.94 -21.16
C LEU A 76 -6.70 29.83 -21.90
N PHE A 77 -6.24 28.57 -21.77
CA PHE A 77 -6.86 27.42 -22.40
C PHE A 77 -8.30 27.17 -21.92
N LEU A 78 -8.59 27.45 -20.65
CA LEU A 78 -9.92 27.28 -20.06
C LEU A 78 -10.85 28.49 -20.27
N SER A 79 -10.29 29.70 -20.33
CA SER A 79 -11.06 30.95 -20.37
C SER A 79 -11.48 31.36 -21.77
N ASP A 80 -10.65 31.13 -22.80
CA ASP A 80 -10.96 31.51 -24.17
C ASP A 80 -11.03 30.27 -25.07
N GLY A 81 -12.20 29.63 -25.08
CA GLY A 81 -12.44 28.44 -25.89
C GLY A 81 -12.21 28.67 -27.39
N SER A 82 -12.49 29.87 -27.91
CA SER A 82 -12.29 30.19 -29.32
C SER A 82 -10.82 30.28 -29.71
N ALA A 83 -10.00 30.98 -28.91
CA ALA A 83 -8.56 31.04 -29.11
C ALA A 83 -7.89 29.68 -28.80
N ALA A 84 -8.43 28.95 -27.82
CA ALA A 84 -7.95 27.63 -27.43
C ALA A 84 -8.13 26.60 -28.55
N PHE A 85 -9.28 26.55 -29.24
CA PHE A 85 -9.47 25.66 -30.38
C PHE A 85 -8.63 26.05 -31.60
N GLY A 86 -8.39 27.35 -31.82
CA GLY A 86 -7.52 27.82 -32.91
C GLY A 86 -6.05 27.44 -32.74
N ASN A 87 -5.55 27.43 -31.50
CA ASN A 87 -4.13 27.22 -31.18
C ASN A 87 -3.90 26.06 -30.20
N TRP A 88 -4.80 25.07 -30.18
CA TRP A 88 -4.81 24.01 -29.17
C TRP A 88 -3.48 23.25 -29.09
N ARG A 89 -2.83 23.03 -30.23
CA ARG A 89 -1.56 22.32 -30.31
C ARG A 89 -0.41 23.11 -29.67
N GLU A 90 -0.30 24.39 -29.99
CA GLU A 90 0.72 25.29 -29.44
C GLU A 90 0.51 25.48 -27.94
N LEU A 91 -0.75 25.68 -27.51
CA LEU A 91 -1.10 25.76 -26.10
C LEU A 91 -0.75 24.48 -25.35
N LEU A 92 -1.07 23.29 -25.88
CA LEU A 92 -0.68 22.03 -25.25
C LEU A 92 0.83 21.89 -25.12
N PHE A 93 1.61 22.27 -26.15
CA PHE A 93 3.07 22.26 -26.06
C PHE A 93 3.59 23.22 -24.99
N SER A 94 3.10 24.45 -24.95
CA SER A 94 3.48 25.43 -23.91
C SER A 94 3.07 24.98 -22.51
N LEU A 95 1.91 24.33 -22.36
CA LEU A 95 1.47 23.71 -21.11
C LEU A 95 2.41 22.57 -20.70
N LEU A 96 2.86 21.74 -21.64
CA LEU A 96 3.78 20.65 -21.35
C LEU A 96 5.18 21.15 -20.97
N GLU A 97 5.66 22.19 -21.67
CA GLU A 97 6.98 22.79 -21.43
C GLU A 97 7.02 23.56 -20.09
N SER A 98 5.92 24.21 -19.73
CA SER A 98 5.81 24.94 -18.46
C SER A 98 5.34 24.07 -17.28
N ALA A 99 5.01 22.79 -17.53
CA ALA A 99 4.45 21.91 -16.52
C ALA A 99 5.38 21.76 -15.31
N PRO A 100 4.86 21.83 -14.07
CA PRO A 100 5.63 21.59 -12.85
C PRO A 100 5.85 20.09 -12.65
N ALA A 101 6.56 19.44 -13.58
CA ALA A 101 6.63 17.98 -13.65
C ALA A 101 7.28 17.39 -12.40
N VAL A 102 8.37 18.00 -11.92
CA VAL A 102 9.14 17.49 -10.77
C VAL A 102 8.33 17.64 -9.48
N GLY A 103 7.76 18.82 -9.24
CA GLY A 103 6.88 19.07 -8.11
C GLY A 103 5.66 18.14 -8.12
N ALA A 104 4.97 18.03 -9.27
CA ALA A 104 3.81 17.15 -9.42
C ALA A 104 4.16 15.67 -9.17
N ILE A 105 5.27 15.17 -9.72
CA ILE A 105 5.74 13.79 -9.49
C ILE A 105 6.07 13.60 -8.01
N ALA A 106 6.77 14.54 -7.37
CA ALA A 106 7.11 14.44 -5.95
C ALA A 106 5.85 14.41 -5.08
N PHE A 107 4.89 15.30 -5.33
CA PHE A 107 3.65 15.37 -4.56
C PHE A 107 2.76 14.15 -4.77
N LEU A 108 2.49 13.79 -6.04
CA LEU A 108 1.67 12.62 -6.36
C LEU A 108 2.35 11.32 -5.91
N GLY A 109 3.66 11.21 -6.07
CA GLY A 109 4.44 10.05 -5.64
C GLY A 109 4.40 9.88 -4.12
N THR A 110 4.63 10.95 -3.36
CA THR A 110 4.56 10.90 -1.88
C THR A 110 3.14 10.60 -1.40
N ALA A 111 2.12 11.22 -2.00
CA ALA A 111 0.72 10.93 -1.69
C ALA A 111 0.36 9.47 -2.00
N PHE A 112 0.82 8.94 -3.13
CA PHE A 112 0.57 7.56 -3.52
C PHE A 112 1.22 6.56 -2.56
N VAL A 113 2.50 6.77 -2.22
CA VAL A 113 3.22 5.95 -1.23
C VAL A 113 2.53 6.02 0.13
N PHE A 114 2.07 7.20 0.55
CA PHE A 114 1.32 7.39 1.79
C PHE A 114 0.01 6.58 1.79
N LEU A 115 -0.78 6.64 0.72
CA LEU A 115 -2.01 5.87 0.60
C LEU A 115 -1.78 4.35 0.60
N ILE A 116 -0.77 3.88 -0.12
CA ILE A 116 -0.40 2.45 -0.13
C ILE A 116 0.03 1.99 1.26
N SER A 117 0.91 2.75 1.91
CA SER A 117 1.41 2.39 3.24
C SER A 117 0.32 2.43 4.29
N LEU A 118 -0.61 3.39 4.22
CA LEU A 118 -1.78 3.45 5.08
C LEU A 118 -2.72 2.27 4.88
N LYS A 119 -3.03 1.92 3.61
CA LYS A 119 -3.84 0.73 3.28
C LYS A 119 -3.18 -0.55 3.78
N ALA A 120 -1.87 -0.67 3.58
CA ALA A 120 -1.11 -1.82 4.04
C ALA A 120 -1.14 -1.91 5.57
N PHE A 121 -0.84 -0.82 6.27
CA PHE A 121 -0.90 -0.76 7.73
C PHE A 121 -2.29 -1.15 8.27
N ALA A 122 -3.36 -0.60 7.68
CA ALA A 122 -4.74 -0.94 8.04
C ALA A 122 -5.07 -2.42 7.80
N SER A 123 -4.54 -3.02 6.72
CA SER A 123 -4.73 -4.45 6.42
C SER A 123 -4.05 -5.37 7.44
N TYR A 124 -2.97 -4.89 8.07
CA TYR A 124 -2.26 -5.63 9.10
C TYR A 124 -2.86 -5.46 10.48
N LEU A 125 -3.72 -4.48 10.75
CA LEU A 125 -4.42 -4.39 12.04
C LEU A 125 -5.16 -5.71 12.30
N PRO A 126 -5.17 -6.19 13.55
CA PRO A 126 -5.95 -7.39 13.85
C PRO A 126 -7.40 -7.02 13.58
N ARG A 127 -7.96 -7.50 12.46
CA ARG A 127 -9.41 -7.54 12.28
C ARG A 127 -9.91 -8.23 13.55
N ARG A 128 -10.55 -7.47 14.46
CA ARG A 128 -11.23 -8.02 15.63
C ARG A 128 -12.28 -8.95 15.08
N TYR A 129 -11.89 -10.19 14.84
CA TYR A 129 -12.76 -11.24 14.37
C TYR A 129 -13.69 -11.51 15.54
N LYS A 130 -14.91 -11.00 15.42
CA LYS A 130 -16.02 -11.31 16.30
C LYS A 130 -16.42 -12.76 16.01
N ASN A 131 -15.61 -13.71 16.49
CA ASN A 131 -16.02 -15.09 16.68
C ASN A 131 -15.57 -15.50 18.09
N SER A 132 -16.33 -14.96 19.04
CA SER A 132 -16.62 -15.64 20.29
C SER A 132 -16.98 -17.11 19.99
N TYR A 133 -16.15 -18.02 20.52
CA TYR A 133 -16.57 -19.28 21.13
C TYR A 133 -17.62 -20.10 20.37
N ARG A 134 -17.19 -20.74 19.27
CA ARG A 134 -17.79 -21.99 18.80
C ARG A 134 -16.88 -23.16 19.20
N MET A 135 -16.58 -23.28 20.50
CA MET A 135 -15.80 -24.36 21.12
C MET A 135 -16.38 -24.79 22.48
N SER A 136 -17.70 -24.70 22.66
CA SER A 136 -18.41 -25.23 23.84
C SER A 136 -19.65 -26.04 23.47
N SER A 137 -19.64 -26.70 22.31
CA SER A 137 -20.65 -27.70 21.98
C SER A 137 -20.09 -28.63 20.92
N ILE A 138 -19.53 -29.76 21.36
CA ILE A 138 -19.58 -31.13 20.81
C ILE A 138 -18.49 -31.92 21.54
#